data_AF-A0AAV4K9Y4-F1
#
_entry.id   AF-A0AAV4K9Y4-F1
#
_cell.length_a   1.000
_cell.length_b   1.000
_cell.length_c   1.000
_cell.angle_alpha   90.00
_cell.angle_beta   90.00
_cell.angle_gamma   90.00
#
_symmetry.space_group_name_H-M   'P 1'
#
loop_
_entity.id
_entity.type
_entity.pdbx_description
1 polymer ?
#
loop_
_entity_poly.entity_id
_entity_poly.type
_entity_poly.pdbx_seq_one_letter_code
_entity_poly.pdbx_strand_id
1 'polypeptide(L)'
;MTGQVIVHNVRHPVPEGFTPVYVGRRSSYRPQYGENFSELGNPYTMPRYTREDAISAYDGWLRLRLQTALSNRVAEMVDELISRVQTGENIALCCWCAPLPCHADTIKATLEALQDA
;
A
#
# COMPACT_ATOMS: atom_id res chain seq x y z
N MET A 1 11.29 8.59 -16.82
CA MET A 1 10.23 7.59 -17.04
C MET A 1 9.64 7.30 -15.68
N THR A 2 8.31 7.36 -15.53
CA THR A 2 7.64 7.01 -14.28
C THR A 2 7.72 5.50 -14.05
N GLY A 3 8.00 5.08 -12.82
CA GLY A 3 8.07 3.67 -12.45
C GLY A 3 6.69 3.00 -12.42
N GLN A 4 6.67 1.68 -12.29
CA GLN A 4 5.45 0.89 -12.22
C GLN A 4 5.09 0.50 -10.78
N VAL A 5 3.80 0.40 -10.47
CA VAL A 5 3.31 -0.12 -9.18
C VAL A 5 2.53 -1.41 -9.39
N ILE A 6 2.94 -2.48 -8.69
CA ILE A 6 2.23 -3.77 -8.66
C ILE A 6 1.82 -4.14 -7.24
N VAL A 7 0.78 -4.96 -7.11
CA VAL A 7 0.40 -5.62 -5.86
C VAL A 7 0.97 -7.02 -5.88
N HIS A 8 1.66 -7.41 -4.81
CA HIS A 8 2.38 -8.68 -4.74
C HIS A 8 2.13 -9.43 -3.44
N ASN A 9 2.20 -10.77 -3.49
CA ASN A 9 2.12 -11.58 -2.28
C ASN A 9 3.51 -11.71 -1.62
N VAL A 10 3.56 -11.44 -0.32
CA VAL A 10 4.79 -11.50 0.49
C VAL A 10 5.48 -12.87 0.56
N ARG A 11 4.79 -13.96 0.20
CA ARG A 11 5.33 -15.34 0.19
C ARG A 11 6.09 -15.66 -1.10
N HIS A 12 5.99 -14.81 -2.11
CA HIS A 12 6.64 -15.03 -3.39
C HIS A 12 7.79 -14.04 -3.58
N PRO A 13 8.89 -14.47 -4.23
CA PRO A 13 9.93 -13.54 -4.65
C PRO A 13 9.33 -12.38 -5.44
N VAL A 14 9.77 -11.16 -5.15
CA VAL A 14 9.38 -9.99 -5.94
C VAL A 14 10.01 -10.11 -7.34
N PRO A 15 9.30 -9.76 -8.42
CA PRO A 15 9.86 -9.78 -9.76
C PRO A 15 11.15 -8.95 -9.87
N GLU A 16 12.07 -9.37 -10.73
CA GLU A 16 13.30 -8.62 -10.99
C GLU A 16 12.98 -7.19 -11.44
N GLY A 17 13.76 -6.22 -10.93
CA GLY A 17 13.57 -4.80 -11.22
C GLY A 17 12.48 -4.11 -10.40
N PHE A 18 11.83 -4.80 -9.45
CA PHE A 18 10.87 -4.21 -8.51
C PHE A 18 11.43 -4.18 -7.07
N THR A 19 11.23 -3.06 -6.39
CA THR A 19 11.55 -2.94 -4.96
C THR A 19 10.35 -3.40 -4.11
N PRO A 20 10.55 -4.34 -3.16
CA PRO A 20 9.49 -4.74 -2.22
C PRO A 20 9.15 -3.61 -1.25
N VAL A 21 7.86 -3.32 -1.08
CA VAL A 21 7.34 -2.41 -0.04
C VAL A 21 6.23 -3.12 0.73
N TYR A 22 6.43 -3.40 2.01
CA TYR A 22 5.42 -4.07 2.82
C TYR A 22 4.33 -3.11 3.33
N VAL A 23 3.11 -3.28 2.84
CA VAL A 23 1.93 -2.47 3.22
C VAL A 23 0.92 -3.25 4.06
N GLY A 24 1.29 -4.43 4.56
CA GLY A 24 0.46 -5.19 5.48
C GLY A 24 0.43 -4.57 6.88
N ARG A 25 -0.30 -5.19 7.80
CA ARG A 25 -0.36 -4.69 9.20
C ARG A 25 0.97 -4.86 9.91
N ARG A 26 1.24 -3.97 10.88
CA ARG A 26 2.43 -4.03 11.74
C ARG A 26 2.53 -5.35 12.53
N SER A 27 1.40 -5.93 12.94
CA SER A 27 1.37 -7.22 13.65
C SER A 27 1.91 -8.39 12.80
N SER A 28 1.85 -8.28 11.47
CA SER A 28 2.37 -9.27 10.53
C SER A 28 3.64 -8.82 9.80
N TYR A 29 4.21 -7.67 10.15
CA TYR A 29 5.48 -7.17 9.62
C TYR A 29 6.65 -8.06 10.05
N ARG A 30 7.70 -8.10 9.24
CA ARG A 30 8.97 -8.78 9.53
C ARG A 30 10.16 -7.91 9.07
N PRO A 31 11.31 -7.92 9.77
CA PRO A 31 12.46 -7.08 9.43
C PRO A 31 12.98 -7.23 8.00
N GLN A 32 12.82 -8.40 7.38
CA GLN A 32 13.24 -8.63 5.99
C GLN A 32 12.53 -7.75 4.95
N TYR A 33 11.48 -7.02 5.34
CA TYR A 33 10.75 -6.12 4.47
C TYR A 33 11.22 -4.66 4.52
N GLY A 34 12.32 -4.34 5.23
CA GLY A 34 12.91 -3.01 5.23
C GLY A 34 12.09 -1.93 5.95
N GLU A 35 12.22 -0.68 5.53
CA GLU A 35 11.50 0.46 6.12
C GLU A 35 9.98 0.24 6.13
N ASN A 36 9.34 0.64 7.22
CA ASN A 36 8.03 0.11 7.57
C ASN A 36 6.86 0.98 7.05
N PHE A 37 6.24 0.54 5.96
CA PHE A 37 5.00 1.11 5.40
C PHE A 37 3.71 0.51 6.01
N SER A 38 3.80 -0.16 7.16
CA SER A 38 2.64 -0.80 7.82
C SER A 38 1.57 0.18 8.30
N GLU A 39 1.85 1.49 8.33
CA GLU A 39 0.85 2.53 8.58
C GLU A 39 -0.24 2.54 7.49
N LEU A 40 0.09 2.02 6.30
CA LEU A 40 -0.87 1.78 5.21
C LEU A 40 -1.62 0.45 5.37
N GLY A 41 -1.36 -0.32 6.42
CA GLY A 41 -2.04 -1.60 6.68
C GLY A 41 -3.53 -1.40 6.95
N ASN A 42 -4.38 -2.24 6.34
CA ASN A 42 -5.82 -2.15 6.52
C ASN A 42 -6.24 -2.37 7.99
N PRO A 43 -6.87 -1.40 8.69
CA PRO A 43 -7.32 -1.59 10.07
C PRO A 43 -8.57 -2.49 10.19
N TYR A 44 -9.32 -2.69 9.11
CA TYR A 44 -10.55 -3.50 9.06
C TYR A 44 -10.22 -4.99 8.82
N THR A 45 -10.54 -5.85 9.79
CA THR A 45 -10.07 -7.25 9.84
C THR A 45 -11.20 -8.27 9.57
N MET A 46 -10.85 -9.41 8.97
CA MET A 46 -11.82 -10.43 8.53
C MET A 46 -12.55 -11.27 9.62
N PRO A 47 -12.33 -11.09 10.93
CA PRO A 47 -13.30 -11.55 11.93
C PRO A 47 -14.54 -10.65 12.06
N ARG A 48 -14.46 -9.40 11.57
CA ARG A 48 -15.51 -8.37 11.74
C ARG A 48 -16.14 -7.91 10.43
N TYR A 49 -15.46 -8.13 9.31
CA TYR A 49 -15.84 -7.65 7.99
C TYR A 49 -15.68 -8.78 6.97
N THR A 50 -16.50 -8.76 5.92
CA THR A 50 -16.15 -9.49 4.69
C THR A 50 -14.89 -8.86 4.07
N ARG A 51 -14.26 -9.54 3.11
CA ARG A 51 -13.08 -8.99 2.42
C ARG A 51 -13.45 -7.70 1.69
N GLU A 52 -14.58 -7.73 1.00
CA GLU A 52 -15.11 -6.65 0.20
C GLU A 52 -15.46 -5.45 1.09
N ASP A 53 -16.17 -5.69 2.21
CA ASP A 53 -16.48 -4.62 3.18
C ASP A 53 -15.20 -4.03 3.81
N ALA A 54 -14.22 -4.87 4.13
CA ALA A 54 -12.95 -4.41 4.70
C ALA A 54 -12.14 -3.55 3.71
N ILE A 55 -12.18 -3.87 2.41
CA ILE A 55 -11.53 -3.08 1.36
C ILE A 55 -12.30 -1.78 1.13
N SER A 56 -13.63 -1.83 1.06
CA SER A 56 -14.47 -0.65 0.91
C SER A 56 -14.30 0.33 2.09
N ALA A 57 -14.28 -0.18 3.32
CA ALA A 57 -14.02 0.64 4.50
C ALA A 57 -12.60 1.22 4.49
N TYR A 58 -11.63 0.45 4.00
CA TYR A 58 -10.25 0.92 3.85
C TYR A 58 -10.12 2.06 2.83
N ASP A 59 -10.80 1.99 1.68
CA ASP A 59 -10.81 3.08 0.69
C ASP A 59 -11.34 4.39 1.29
N GLY A 60 -12.48 4.34 1.99
CA GLY A 60 -13.01 5.51 2.70
C GLY A 60 -12.04 6.05 3.77
N TRP A 61 -11.43 5.14 4.54
CA TRP A 61 -10.44 5.50 5.56
C TRP A 61 -9.18 6.15 4.95
N LEU A 62 -8.63 5.60 3.88
CA LEU A 62 -7.43 6.11 3.22
C LEU A 62 -7.68 7.52 2.67
N ARG A 63 -8.80 7.73 1.97
CA ARG A 63 -9.19 9.06 1.46
C ARG A 63 -9.31 10.10 2.56
N LEU A 64 -9.99 9.76 3.66
CA LEU A 64 -10.14 10.65 4.80
C LEU A 64 -8.77 11.01 5.41
N ARG A 65 -7.88 10.02 5.53
CA ARG A 65 -6.51 10.21 6.02
C ARG A 65 -5.73 11.16 5.13
N LEU A 66 -5.81 11.02 3.81
CA LEU A 66 -5.10 11.90 2.88
C LEU A 66 -5.65 13.34 2.85
N GLN A 67 -6.93 13.53 3.17
CA GLN A 67 -7.55 14.87 3.22
C GLN A 67 -7.26 15.64 4.52
N THR A 68 -6.86 14.97 5.60
CA THR A 68 -6.63 15.62 6.90
C THR A 68 -5.17 16.06 7.06
N ALA A 69 -4.92 17.36 6.86
CA ALA A 69 -3.58 17.98 6.79
C ALA A 69 -2.81 18.13 8.12
N LEU A 70 -3.24 17.52 9.22
CA LEU A 70 -2.51 17.55 10.49
C LEU A 70 -1.66 16.29 10.64
N SER A 71 -0.33 16.44 10.52
CA SER A 71 0.73 15.43 10.67
C SER A 71 0.24 13.98 10.61
N ASN A 72 -0.06 13.52 9.40
CA ASN A 72 -0.57 12.18 9.19
C ASN A 72 0.50 11.30 8.56
N ARG A 73 1.02 10.36 9.34
CA ARG A 73 2.02 9.40 8.87
C ARG A 73 1.57 8.64 7.62
N VAL A 74 0.27 8.40 7.44
CA VAL A 74 -0.27 7.80 6.21
C VAL A 74 0.00 8.68 4.97
N ALA A 75 -0.20 10.00 5.08
CA ALA A 75 0.06 10.91 3.98
C ALA A 75 1.56 10.97 3.65
N GLU A 76 2.43 11.06 4.67
CA GLU A 76 3.89 11.02 4.48
C GLU A 76 4.34 9.76 3.73
N MET A 77 3.79 8.59 4.07
CA MET A 77 4.13 7.33 3.39
C MET A 77 3.60 7.27 1.95
N VAL A 78 2.44 7.87 1.67
CA VAL A 78 1.92 7.97 0.30
C VAL A 78 2.76 8.92 -0.53
N ASP A 79 3.12 10.10 -0.01
CA ASP A 79 3.99 11.07 -0.68
C ASP A 79 5.38 10.47 -0.97
N GLU A 80 5.94 9.72 -0.02
CA GLU A 80 7.20 9.01 -0.21
C GLU A 80 7.11 7.99 -1.37
N LEU A 81 6.03 7.20 -1.43
CA LEU A 81 5.82 6.25 -2.52
C LEU A 81 5.62 6.94 -3.88
N ILE A 82 4.89 8.06 -3.91
CA ILE A 82 4.72 8.86 -5.13
C ILE A 82 6.07 9.35 -5.63
N SER A 83 6.87 9.97 -4.75
CA SER A 83 8.19 10.48 -5.09
C SER A 83 9.10 9.39 -5.67
N ARG A 84 9.16 8.23 -5.00
CA ARG A 84 9.93 7.07 -5.47
C ARG A 84 9.51 6.63 -6.87
N VAL A 85 8.22 6.47 -7.12
CA VAL A 85 7.71 6.06 -8.44
C VAL A 85 7.97 7.15 -9.50
N GLN A 86 7.80 8.43 -9.17
CA GLN A 86 8.09 9.55 -10.08
C GLN A 86 9.58 9.60 -10.47
N THR A 87 10.48 9.20 -9.57
CA THR A 87 11.91 9.06 -9.89
C THR A 87 12.26 7.84 -10.74
N GLY A 88 11.28 7.01 -11.10
CA GLY A 88 11.43 5.86 -11.99
C GLY A 88 11.56 4.52 -11.27
N GLU A 89 11.36 4.46 -9.96
CA GLU A 89 11.42 3.22 -9.20
C GLU A 89 10.17 2.36 -9.43
N ASN A 90 10.35 1.09 -9.81
CA ASN A 90 9.24 0.14 -9.83
C ASN A 90 9.01 -0.44 -8.43
N ILE A 91 7.79 -0.37 -7.93
CA ILE A 91 7.43 -0.77 -6.56
C ILE A 91 6.46 -1.96 -6.58
N ALA A 92 6.75 -2.96 -5.75
CA ALA A 92 5.84 -4.04 -5.43
C ALA A 92 5.25 -3.85 -4.03
N LEU A 93 3.98 -3.43 -3.97
CA LEU A 93 3.21 -3.33 -2.73
C LEU A 93 2.88 -4.73 -2.22
N CYS A 94 3.60 -5.15 -1.20
CA CYS A 94 3.58 -6.50 -0.67
C CYS A 94 2.54 -6.64 0.46
N CYS A 95 1.58 -7.54 0.28
CA CYS A 95 0.59 -7.92 1.29
C CYS A 95 0.41 -9.44 1.37
N TRP A 96 -0.07 -9.93 2.51
CA TRP A 96 -0.42 -11.36 2.68
C TRP A 96 -1.67 -11.78 1.90
N CYS A 97 -2.56 -10.84 1.54
CA CYS A 97 -3.86 -11.14 0.93
C CYS A 97 -3.81 -11.39 -0.58
N ALA A 98 -2.87 -10.74 -1.31
CA ALA A 98 -2.72 -10.91 -2.75
C ALA A 98 -2.53 -12.41 -3.11
N PRO A 99 -2.98 -12.92 -4.26
CA PRO A 99 -3.62 -12.22 -5.38
C PRO A 99 -5.15 -12.08 -5.24
N LEU A 100 -5.73 -12.45 -4.09
CA LEU A 100 -7.13 -12.14 -3.81
C LEU A 100 -7.31 -10.62 -3.66
N PRO A 101 -8.53 -10.08 -3.81
CA PRO A 101 -8.78 -8.65 -3.60
C PRO A 101 -8.14 -8.18 -2.29
N CYS A 102 -7.39 -7.08 -2.39
CA CYS A 102 -6.49 -6.62 -1.34
C CYS A 102 -6.62 -5.10 -1.15
N HIS A 103 -6.36 -4.62 0.07
CA HIS A 103 -6.29 -3.17 0.31
C HIS A 103 -5.11 -2.51 -0.42
N ALA A 104 -4.07 -3.28 -0.76
CA ALA A 104 -2.96 -2.81 -1.56
C ALA A 104 -3.40 -2.38 -2.98
N ASP A 105 -4.50 -2.93 -3.50
CA ASP A 105 -5.10 -2.49 -4.77
C ASP A 105 -5.61 -1.05 -4.66
N THR A 106 -6.22 -0.69 -3.51
CA THR A 106 -6.65 0.67 -3.20
C THR A 106 -5.48 1.64 -3.09
N ILE A 107 -4.38 1.22 -2.45
CA ILE A 107 -3.15 2.04 -2.37
C ILE A 107 -2.60 2.28 -3.77
N LYS A 108 -2.46 1.21 -4.57
CA LYS A 108 -2.00 1.30 -5.96
C LYS A 108 -2.82 2.32 -6.75
N ALA A 109 -4.15 2.19 -6.74
CA ALA A 109 -5.03 3.11 -7.46
C ALA A 109 -4.90 4.56 -6.98
N THR A 110 -4.65 4.77 -5.69
CA THR A 110 -4.40 6.10 -5.12
C THR A 110 -3.08 6.70 -5.64
N LEU A 111 -2.01 5.91 -5.68
CA LEU A 111 -0.72 6.35 -6.20
C LEU A 111 -0.81 6.69 -7.70
N GLU A 112 -1.49 5.86 -8.49
CA GLU A 112 -1.70 6.11 -9.91
C GLU A 112 -2.51 7.41 -10.14
N ALA A 113 -3.61 7.59 -9.42
CA ALA A 113 -4.45 8.79 -9.56
C ALA A 113 -3.75 10.11 -9.16
N LEU A 114 -2.87 10.07 -8.15
CA LEU A 114 -2.11 11.25 -7.70
C LEU A 114 -0.89 11.56 -8.55
N GLN A 115 -0.41 10.61 -9.36
CA GLN A 115 0.66 10.86 -10.33
C GLN A 115 0.16 11.60 -11.58
N ASP A 116 -1.12 11.43 -11.92
CA ASP A 116 -1.76 12.06 -13.07
C ASP A 116 -2.33 13.47 -12.76
N ALA A 117 -2.25 13.92 -11.51
CA ALA A 117 -2.78 15.20 -11.02
C ALA A 117 -1.70 16.31 -11.02
#